data_AF-A0A7X3RK00-F1
#
_entry.id   AF-A0A7X3RK00-F1
#
_cell.length_a   1.000
_cell.length_b   1.000
_cell.length_c   1.000
_cell.angle_alpha   90.00
_cell.angle_beta   90.00
_cell.angle_gamma   90.00
#
_symmetry.space_group_name_H-M   'P 1'
#
loop_
_entity.id
_entity.type
_entity.pdbx_description
1 polymer ?
#
loop_
_entity_poly.entity_id
_entity_poly.type
_entity_poly.pdbx_seq_one_letter_code
_entity_poly.pdbx_strand_id
1 'polypeptide(L)'
;MMYGLHWSESLSLVLFWVVCAIAGALILMQRLSAICGYEKQFGLPESNWPGAIIGGLSGAGVASIGIYFYFFAPAAASWVEWTGRSAYVLVLGSSAAHLVIFIHFWRRLGAEGVDTGNLTALRHEQVAEFRQSHENYADLKARDDEAVDELLAVFGERLLSGQRALSRVPFYGYLGTVCGILLMAEELTRLDEATETFKVLRDMAGGLVLAFQTTLVALLAYLPLRKGYDMLLNRMSDLERKWLDMREGEKRG
;
A
#
# COMPACT_ATOMS: atom_id res chain seq x y z
N MET A 1 0.28 4.43 -39.12
CA MET A 1 1.60 4.38 -39.78
C MET A 1 2.62 4.16 -38.66
N MET A 2 2.92 2.89 -38.33
CA MET A 2 3.91 2.55 -37.30
C MET A 2 5.30 2.75 -37.90
N TYR A 3 5.94 3.89 -37.63
CA TYR A 3 7.39 3.94 -37.72
C TYR A 3 7.93 2.90 -36.72
N GLY A 4 8.64 1.89 -37.22
CA GLY A 4 9.28 0.90 -36.36
C GLY A 4 10.26 1.63 -35.45
N LEU A 5 10.10 1.47 -34.13
CA LEU A 5 11.07 1.97 -33.16
C LEU A 5 12.47 1.51 -33.58
N HIS A 6 13.42 2.46 -33.59
CA HIS A 6 14.80 2.09 -33.86
C HIS A 6 15.30 1.12 -32.78
N TRP A 7 16.21 0.21 -33.14
CA TRP A 7 16.76 -0.80 -32.22
C TRP A 7 17.30 -0.18 -30.92
N SER A 8 17.91 1.00 -31.01
CA SER A 8 18.43 1.77 -29.88
C SER A 8 17.34 2.25 -28.92
N GLU A 9 16.18 2.68 -29.46
CA GLU A 9 15.04 3.14 -28.65
C GLU A 9 14.39 1.95 -27.95
N SER A 10 14.22 0.83 -28.68
CA SER A 10 13.72 -0.41 -28.10
C SER A 10 14.60 -0.90 -26.95
N LEU A 11 15.92 -0.88 -27.12
CA LEU A 11 16.88 -1.25 -26.08
C LEU A 11 16.77 -0.32 -24.86
N SER A 12 16.64 0.99 -25.10
CA SER A 12 16.51 1.99 -24.03
C SER A 12 15.23 1.80 -23.22
N LEU A 13 14.11 1.47 -23.86
CA LEU A 13 12.84 1.21 -23.18
C LEU A 13 12.89 -0.05 -22.33
N VAL A 14 13.50 -1.12 -22.84
CA VAL A 14 13.70 -2.36 -22.07
C VAL A 14 14.61 -2.10 -20.87
N LEU A 15 15.71 -1.37 -21.05
CA LEU A 15 16.61 -1.00 -19.95
C LEU A 15 15.89 -0.14 -18.90
N PHE A 16 15.14 0.88 -19.33
CA PHE A 16 14.35 1.71 -18.43
C PHE A 16 13.33 0.89 -17.62
N TRP A 17 12.65 -0.05 -18.28
CA TRP A 17 11.70 -0.96 -17.64
C TRP A 17 12.37 -1.85 -16.60
N VAL A 18 13.53 -2.45 -16.93
CA VAL A 18 14.29 -3.31 -16.01
C VAL A 18 14.81 -2.50 -14.81
N VAL A 19 15.35 -1.30 -15.05
CA VAL A 19 15.87 -0.44 -13.96
C VAL A 19 14.73 -0.03 -13.02
N CYS A 20 13.57 0.35 -13.55
CA CYS A 20 12.41 0.68 -12.71
C CYS A 20 11.92 -0.53 -11.91
N ALA A 21 11.90 -1.74 -12.49
CA ALA A 21 11.55 -2.96 -11.78
C ALA A 21 12.54 -3.26 -10.64
N ILE A 22 13.85 -3.18 -10.90
CA ILE A 22 14.87 -3.39 -9.86
C ILE A 22 14.74 -2.34 -8.75
N ALA A 23 14.58 -1.06 -9.11
CA ALA A 23 14.40 0.01 -8.14
C ALA A 23 13.17 -0.21 -7.26
N GLY A 24 12.02 -0.56 -7.87
CA GLY A 24 10.80 -0.88 -7.13
C GLY A 24 10.99 -2.06 -6.18
N ALA A 25 11.65 -3.12 -6.64
CA ALA A 25 11.95 -4.31 -5.83
C ALA A 25 12.81 -3.95 -4.61
N LEU A 26 13.89 -3.18 -4.80
CA LEU A 26 14.79 -2.77 -3.73
C LEU A 26 14.08 -1.87 -2.71
N ILE A 27 13.30 -0.87 -3.16
CA ILE A 27 12.60 0.05 -2.27
C ILE A 27 11.62 -0.69 -1.35
N LEU A 28 10.77 -1.56 -1.91
CA LEU A 28 9.77 -2.28 -1.10
C LEU A 28 10.39 -3.42 -0.29
N MET A 29 11.44 -4.07 -0.77
CA MET A 29 12.21 -5.05 0.00
C MET A 29 12.89 -4.41 1.21
N GLN A 30 13.54 -3.25 1.04
CA GLN A 30 14.17 -2.52 2.13
C GLN A 30 13.15 -2.08 3.17
N ARG A 31 11.98 -1.57 2.73
CA ARG A 31 10.89 -1.21 3.63
C ARG A 31 10.40 -2.41 4.45
N LEU A 32 10.28 -3.58 3.82
CA LEU A 32 9.85 -4.80 4.50
C LEU A 32 10.93 -5.34 5.45
N SER A 33 12.20 -5.30 5.06
CA SER A 33 13.32 -5.67 5.93
C SER A 33 13.39 -4.79 7.19
N ALA A 34 13.10 -3.50 7.08
CA ALA A 34 13.00 -2.61 8.25
C ALA A 34 11.87 -3.01 9.22
N ILE A 35 10.75 -3.54 8.70
CA ILE A 35 9.66 -4.08 9.52
C ILE A 35 10.12 -5.37 10.20
N CYS A 36 10.66 -6.32 9.42
CA CYS A 36 11.13 -7.60 9.96
C CYS A 36 12.29 -7.44 10.96
N GLY A 37 13.15 -6.43 10.79
CA GLY A 37 14.25 -6.15 11.72
C GLY A 37 13.76 -5.76 13.12
N TYR A 38 12.63 -5.04 13.21
CA TYR A 38 11.97 -4.76 14.49
C TYR A 38 11.32 -6.02 15.06
N GLU A 39 10.58 -6.77 14.23
CA GLU A 39 9.90 -8.00 14.64
C GLU A 39 10.87 -9.07 15.16
N LYS A 40 12.10 -9.12 14.63
CA LYS A 40 13.14 -10.07 15.05
C LYS A 40 13.45 -10.03 16.54
N GLN A 41 13.24 -8.89 17.20
CA GLN A 41 13.42 -8.76 18.66
C GLN A 41 12.47 -9.67 19.45
N PHE A 42 11.32 -10.02 18.85
CA PHE A 42 10.31 -10.90 19.41
C PHE A 42 10.44 -12.36 18.92
N GLY A 43 11.61 -12.75 18.37
CA GLY A 43 11.86 -14.11 17.87
C GLY A 43 11.12 -14.47 16.58
N LEU A 44 10.56 -13.48 15.89
CA LEU A 44 9.72 -13.65 14.72
C LEU A 44 10.54 -13.91 13.43
N PRO A 45 10.22 -14.93 12.61
CA PRO A 45 10.93 -15.19 11.35
C PRO A 45 10.85 -14.02 10.34
N GLU A 46 11.97 -13.75 9.67
CA GLU A 46 12.08 -12.72 8.63
C GLU A 46 11.62 -13.26 7.27
N SER A 47 10.83 -12.45 6.53
CA SER A 47 10.42 -12.79 5.16
C SER A 47 10.25 -11.53 4.32
N ASN A 48 11.29 -11.18 3.55
CA ASN A 48 11.33 -9.93 2.77
C ASN A 48 11.04 -10.12 1.26
N TRP A 49 10.91 -11.36 0.78
CA TRP A 49 10.63 -11.67 -0.64
C TRP A 49 9.32 -11.07 -1.18
N PRO A 50 8.21 -10.92 -0.42
CA PRO A 50 7.00 -10.30 -0.95
C PRO A 50 7.24 -8.84 -1.37
N GLY A 51 8.12 -8.15 -0.66
CA GLY A 51 8.55 -6.79 -0.99
C GLY A 51 9.28 -6.73 -2.33
N ALA A 52 10.18 -7.69 -2.60
CA ALA A 52 10.89 -7.77 -3.88
C ALA A 52 9.94 -8.04 -5.06
N ILE A 53 8.99 -8.96 -4.92
CA ILE A 53 8.05 -9.31 -6.00
C ILE A 53 7.09 -8.16 -6.30
N ILE A 54 6.40 -7.64 -5.29
CA ILE A 54 5.43 -6.55 -5.50
C ILE A 54 6.16 -5.26 -5.90
N GLY A 55 7.33 -5.01 -5.34
CA GLY A 55 8.19 -3.90 -5.72
C GLY A 55 8.61 -4.00 -7.19
N GLY A 56 9.05 -5.17 -7.62
CA GLY A 56 9.42 -5.43 -9.01
C GLY A 56 8.27 -5.19 -9.98
N LEU A 57 7.10 -5.78 -9.68
CA LEU A 57 5.89 -5.62 -10.51
C LEU A 57 5.39 -4.18 -10.55
N SER A 58 5.41 -3.47 -9.42
CA SER A 58 5.00 -2.07 -9.38
C SER A 58 5.98 -1.14 -10.11
N GLY A 59 7.29 -1.35 -9.95
CA GLY A 59 8.32 -0.63 -10.69
C GLY A 59 8.22 -0.84 -12.20
N ALA A 60 8.01 -2.08 -12.63
CA ALA A 60 7.68 -2.41 -14.02
C ALA A 60 6.41 -1.68 -14.49
N GLY A 61 5.35 -1.67 -13.69
CA GLY A 61 4.12 -0.95 -14.00
C GLY A 61 4.31 0.56 -14.13
N VAL A 62 5.14 1.18 -13.29
CA VAL A 62 5.51 2.60 -13.40
C VAL A 62 6.20 2.89 -14.73
N ALA A 63 7.17 2.06 -15.12
CA ALA A 63 7.82 2.19 -16.42
C ALA A 63 6.83 2.01 -17.57
N SER A 64 5.95 1.00 -17.51
CA SER A 64 4.93 0.77 -18.52
C SER A 64 3.96 1.96 -18.67
N ILE A 65 3.55 2.57 -17.55
CA ILE A 65 2.72 3.79 -17.56
C ILE A 65 3.48 4.95 -18.23
N GLY A 66 4.74 5.15 -17.86
CA GLY A 66 5.58 6.19 -18.47
C GLY A 66 5.77 6.01 -19.97
N ILE A 67 6.11 4.79 -20.40
CA ILE A 67 6.28 4.42 -21.81
C ILE A 67 4.96 4.61 -22.58
N TYR A 68 3.84 4.17 -22.00
CA TYR A 68 2.52 4.34 -22.60
C TYR A 68 2.20 5.82 -22.85
N PHE A 69 2.34 6.67 -21.83
CA PHE A 69 2.00 8.09 -21.98
C PHE A 69 2.98 8.87 -22.85
N TYR A 70 4.23 8.41 -22.99
CA TYR A 70 5.22 9.08 -23.82
C TYR A 70 5.12 8.69 -25.31
N PHE A 71 4.89 7.41 -25.62
CA PHE A 71 4.94 6.91 -27.01
C PHE A 71 3.57 6.61 -27.62
N PHE A 72 2.58 6.23 -26.82
CA PHE A 72 1.32 5.67 -27.33
C PHE A 72 0.10 6.55 -27.06
N ALA A 73 0.11 7.30 -25.96
CA ALA A 73 -0.93 8.28 -25.70
C ALA A 73 -0.77 9.51 -26.62
N PRO A 74 -1.86 10.26 -26.87
CA PRO A 74 -1.75 11.58 -27.49
C PRO A 74 -0.70 12.43 -26.78
N ALA A 75 0.06 13.22 -27.55
CA ALA A 75 1.02 14.15 -26.97
C ALA A 75 0.31 15.06 -25.97
N ALA A 76 0.90 15.19 -24.77
CA ALA A 76 0.31 16.03 -23.74
C ALA A 76 0.27 17.49 -24.21
N ALA A 77 -0.89 18.13 -24.09
CA ALA A 77 -1.10 19.51 -24.51
C ALA A 77 -0.40 20.51 -23.57
N SER A 78 -0.22 20.15 -22.29
CA SER A 78 0.38 21.03 -21.29
C SER A 78 1.06 20.25 -20.14
N TRP A 79 1.80 20.97 -19.30
CA TRP A 79 2.40 20.42 -18.08
C TRP A 79 1.35 19.93 -17.06
N VAL A 80 0.16 20.53 -17.09
CA VAL A 80 -0.98 20.15 -16.23
C VAL A 80 -1.42 18.73 -16.57
N GLU A 81 -1.46 18.39 -17.86
CA GLU A 81 -1.79 17.04 -18.30
C GLU A 81 -0.73 16.01 -17.88
N TRP A 82 0.56 16.34 -17.97
CA TRP A 82 1.63 15.49 -17.44
C TRP A 82 1.51 15.26 -15.94
N THR A 83 1.13 16.30 -15.19
CA THR A 83 0.87 16.19 -13.76
C THR A 83 -0.31 15.26 -13.49
N GLY A 84 -1.40 15.40 -14.25
CA GLY A 84 -2.56 14.51 -14.17
C GLY A 84 -2.21 13.04 -14.52
N ARG A 85 -1.39 12.81 -15.55
CA ARG A 85 -0.89 11.47 -15.92
C ARG A 85 0.03 10.89 -14.85
N SER A 86 0.83 11.71 -14.16
CA SER A 86 1.69 11.26 -13.06
C SER A 86 0.91 10.73 -11.85
N ALA A 87 -0.37 11.11 -11.70
CA ALA A 87 -1.24 10.58 -10.67
C ALA A 87 -1.36 9.05 -10.71
N TYR A 88 -1.35 8.44 -11.90
CA TYR A 88 -1.37 6.98 -12.04
C TYR A 88 -0.14 6.32 -11.42
N VAL A 89 1.03 6.93 -11.57
CA VAL A 89 2.29 6.46 -10.97
C VAL A 89 2.21 6.56 -9.44
N LEU A 90 1.69 7.67 -8.91
CA LEU A 90 1.50 7.86 -7.48
C LEU A 90 0.52 6.85 -6.87
N VAL A 91 -0.62 6.61 -7.55
CA VAL A 91 -1.60 5.60 -7.14
C VAL A 91 -0.98 4.21 -7.14
N LEU A 92 -0.27 3.82 -8.21
CA LEU A 92 0.36 2.51 -8.30
C LEU A 92 1.42 2.30 -7.21
N GLY A 93 2.35 3.25 -7.07
CA GLY A 93 3.43 3.16 -6.08
C GLY A 93 2.91 3.13 -4.65
N SER A 94 1.94 4.00 -4.32
CA SER A 94 1.32 4.01 -2.99
C SER A 94 0.56 2.72 -2.71
N SER A 95 -0.24 2.24 -3.67
CA SER A 95 -1.02 1.01 -3.52
C SER A 95 -0.13 -0.21 -3.34
N ALA A 96 0.96 -0.31 -4.10
CA ALA A 96 1.95 -1.39 -3.98
C ALA A 96 2.59 -1.42 -2.59
N ALA A 97 2.96 -0.26 -2.05
CA ALA A 97 3.52 -0.18 -0.71
C ALA A 97 2.53 -0.65 0.38
N HIS A 98 1.26 -0.27 0.27
CA HIS A 98 0.22 -0.73 1.21
C HIS A 98 -0.09 -2.22 1.04
N LEU A 99 -0.04 -2.73 -0.19
CA LEU A 99 -0.24 -4.15 -0.49
C LEU A 99 0.85 -5.02 0.12
N VAL A 100 2.12 -4.60 0.05
CA VAL A 100 3.24 -5.33 0.70
C VAL A 100 3.01 -5.45 2.21
N ILE A 101 2.66 -4.34 2.85
CA ILE A 101 2.38 -4.31 4.29
C ILE A 101 1.18 -5.18 4.64
N PHE A 102 0.12 -5.10 3.83
CA PHE A 102 -1.07 -5.94 4.00
C PHE A 102 -0.73 -7.43 3.92
N ILE A 103 0.00 -7.87 2.89
CA ILE A 103 0.36 -9.29 2.72
C ILE A 103 1.26 -9.77 3.87
N HIS A 104 2.22 -8.94 4.28
CA HIS A 104 3.08 -9.23 5.42
C HIS A 104 2.25 -9.51 6.68
N PHE A 105 1.39 -8.56 7.08
CA PHE A 105 0.56 -8.74 8.28
C PHE A 105 -0.51 -9.83 8.12
N TRP A 106 -1.07 -10.02 6.93
CA TRP A 106 -2.02 -11.10 6.67
C TRP A 106 -1.39 -12.47 6.93
N ARG A 107 -0.18 -12.68 6.41
CA ARG A 107 0.57 -13.92 6.65
C ARG A 107 0.98 -14.04 8.12
N ARG A 108 1.39 -12.93 8.74
CA ARG A 108 1.82 -12.88 10.14
C ARG A 108 0.70 -13.26 11.10
N LEU A 109 -0.41 -12.54 11.05
CA LEU A 109 -1.60 -12.81 11.87
C LEU A 109 -2.22 -14.17 11.54
N GLY A 110 -2.08 -14.65 10.30
CA GLY A 110 -2.53 -15.99 9.91
C GLY A 110 -1.71 -17.14 10.49
N ALA A 111 -0.46 -16.89 10.90
CA ALA A 111 0.42 -17.88 11.52
C ALA A 111 0.31 -17.92 13.06
N GLU A 112 -0.43 -17.00 13.65
CA GLU A 112 -0.69 -16.99 15.10
C GLU A 112 -1.57 -18.18 15.50
N GLY A 113 -1.07 -19.01 16.43
CA GLY A 113 -1.78 -20.17 16.98
C GLY A 113 -1.57 -21.50 16.27
N VAL A 114 -0.64 -21.59 15.30
CA VAL A 114 -0.36 -22.84 14.54
C VAL A 114 1.07 -23.38 14.78
N ASP A 115 2.08 -22.50 14.81
CA ASP A 115 3.50 -22.87 14.87
C ASP A 115 4.23 -22.35 16.13
N THR A 116 5.44 -22.85 16.38
CA THR A 116 6.41 -22.23 17.30
C THR A 116 7.09 -21.03 16.64
N GLY A 117 7.43 -19.99 17.41
CA GLY A 117 8.01 -18.74 16.86
C GLY A 117 6.99 -17.69 16.39
N ASN A 118 5.85 -17.61 17.08
CA ASN A 118 4.83 -16.56 16.94
C ASN A 118 4.58 -15.85 18.29
N LEU A 119 3.86 -14.72 18.26
CA LEU A 119 3.62 -13.95 19.48
C LEU A 119 2.73 -14.71 20.47
N THR A 120 1.87 -15.60 19.98
CA THR A 120 1.05 -16.47 20.82
C THR A 120 1.88 -17.47 21.64
N ALA A 121 2.95 -18.03 21.07
CA ALA A 121 3.87 -18.90 21.81
C ALA A 121 4.64 -18.11 22.88
N LEU A 122 5.14 -16.92 22.54
CA LEU A 122 5.79 -16.01 23.49
C LEU A 122 4.82 -15.63 24.63
N ARG A 123 3.55 -15.40 24.31
CA ARG A 123 2.49 -15.15 25.28
C ARG A 123 2.29 -16.32 26.24
N HIS A 124 2.29 -17.56 25.74
CA HIS A 124 2.18 -18.75 26.60
C HIS A 124 3.35 -18.85 27.59
N GLU A 125 4.57 -18.54 27.16
CA GLU A 125 5.75 -18.53 28.03
C GLU A 125 5.64 -17.45 29.13
N GLN A 126 5.24 -16.22 28.77
CA GLN A 126 5.02 -15.13 29.73
C GLN A 126 3.95 -15.48 30.77
N VAL A 127 2.81 -16.05 30.35
CA VAL A 127 1.76 -16.50 31.28
C VAL A 127 2.27 -17.58 32.23
N ALA A 128 3.07 -18.53 31.72
CA ALA A 128 3.64 -19.58 32.55
C ALA A 128 4.63 -19.04 33.60
N GLU A 129 5.45 -18.04 33.24
CA GLU A 129 6.37 -17.37 34.15
C GLU A 129 5.62 -16.58 35.24
N PHE A 130 4.62 -15.79 34.85
CA PHE A 130 3.79 -15.04 35.79
C PHE A 130 3.09 -15.95 36.81
N ARG A 131 2.65 -17.15 36.40
CA ARG A 131 2.04 -18.13 37.31
C ARG A 131 3.00 -18.72 38.33
N GLN A 132 4.28 -18.83 38.01
CA GLN A 132 5.28 -19.33 38.96
C GLN A 132 5.66 -18.26 40.01
N SER A 133 5.47 -16.97 39.66
CA SER A 133 5.67 -15.88 40.60
C SER A 133 4.54 -15.86 41.64
N HIS A 134 4.88 -15.92 42.93
CA HIS A 134 3.93 -15.90 44.05
C HIS A 134 3.43 -14.46 44.35
N GLU A 135 3.17 -13.68 43.32
CA GLU A 135 2.76 -12.28 43.44
C GLU A 135 1.24 -12.15 43.67
N ASN A 136 0.82 -10.99 44.17
CA ASN A 136 -0.58 -10.70 44.43
C ASN A 136 -1.35 -10.58 43.09
N TYR A 137 -2.59 -11.07 43.02
CA TYR A 137 -3.34 -11.18 41.75
C TYR A 137 -3.50 -9.84 41.01
N ALA A 138 -3.62 -8.73 41.76
CA ALA A 138 -3.74 -7.40 41.17
C ALA A 138 -2.47 -6.99 40.40
N ASP A 139 -1.29 -7.28 40.95
CA ASP A 139 0.00 -6.97 40.34
C ASP A 139 0.25 -7.87 39.12
N LEU A 140 -0.11 -9.15 39.23
CA LEU A 140 -0.07 -10.09 38.11
C LEU A 140 -0.94 -9.62 36.95
N LYS A 141 -2.17 -9.16 37.23
CA LYS A 141 -3.06 -8.65 36.20
C LYS A 141 -2.49 -7.40 35.51
N ALA A 142 -1.91 -6.48 36.28
CA ALA A 142 -1.34 -5.26 35.72
C ALA A 142 -0.15 -5.56 34.78
N ARG A 143 0.78 -6.42 35.20
CA ARG A 143 1.91 -6.86 34.35
C ARG A 143 1.44 -7.63 33.12
N ASP A 144 0.38 -8.42 33.27
CA ASP A 144 -0.20 -9.18 32.17
C ASP A 144 -0.85 -8.27 31.13
N ASP A 145 -1.62 -7.25 31.56
CA ASP A 145 -2.20 -6.25 30.66
C ASP A 145 -1.10 -5.47 29.92
N GLU A 146 0.01 -5.13 30.60
CA GLU A 146 1.19 -4.47 29.97
C GLU A 146 1.87 -5.37 28.93
N ALA A 147 2.09 -6.64 29.24
CA ALA A 147 2.68 -7.60 28.31
C ALA A 147 1.80 -7.82 27.06
N VAL A 148 0.47 -7.89 27.24
CA VAL A 148 -0.46 -7.98 26.11
C VAL A 148 -0.42 -6.72 25.25
N ASP A 149 -0.37 -5.54 25.84
CA ASP A 149 -0.25 -4.27 25.10
C ASP A 149 1.05 -4.19 24.31
N GLU A 150 2.18 -4.63 24.88
CA GLU A 150 3.47 -4.69 24.18
C GLU A 150 3.40 -5.61 22.94
N LEU A 151 2.83 -6.81 23.09
CA LEU A 151 2.68 -7.75 21.97
C LEU A 151 1.72 -7.22 20.90
N LEU A 152 0.64 -6.56 21.30
CA LEU A 152 -0.28 -5.93 20.35
C LEU A 152 0.37 -4.75 19.63
N ALA A 153 1.23 -3.98 20.29
CA ALA A 153 1.94 -2.85 19.70
C ALA A 153 2.81 -3.27 18.50
N VAL A 154 3.32 -4.51 18.47
CA VAL A 154 4.07 -5.06 17.34
C VAL A 154 3.31 -4.93 16.01
N PHE A 155 1.99 -5.11 16.04
CA PHE A 155 1.12 -5.01 14.86
C PHE A 155 0.27 -3.75 14.83
N GLY A 156 -0.29 -3.37 15.99
CA GLY A 156 -1.34 -2.36 16.12
C GLY A 156 -0.92 -0.99 15.65
N GLU A 157 0.25 -0.50 16.06
CA GLU A 157 0.71 0.84 15.69
C GLU A 157 0.91 0.95 14.16
N ARG A 158 1.52 -0.08 13.56
CA ARG A 158 1.80 -0.12 12.12
C ARG A 158 0.54 -0.32 11.28
N LEU A 159 -0.41 -1.14 11.75
CA LEU A 159 -1.70 -1.33 11.08
C LEU A 159 -2.53 -0.04 11.11
N LEU A 160 -2.63 0.63 12.26
CA LEU A 160 -3.35 1.91 12.40
C LEU A 160 -2.69 3.02 11.58
N SER A 161 -1.36 3.12 11.65
CA SER A 161 -0.59 4.06 10.84
C SER A 161 -0.76 3.79 9.34
N GLY A 162 -0.72 2.52 8.93
CA GLY A 162 -0.94 2.08 7.56
C GLY A 162 -2.35 2.41 7.04
N GLN A 163 -3.39 2.15 7.84
CA GLN A 163 -4.77 2.49 7.48
C GLN A 163 -4.97 4.01 7.34
N ARG A 164 -4.37 4.81 8.23
CA ARG A 164 -4.37 6.28 8.12
C ARG A 164 -3.63 6.74 6.86
N ALA A 165 -2.46 6.18 6.57
CA ALA A 165 -1.68 6.52 5.38
C ALA A 165 -2.40 6.11 4.08
N LEU A 166 -3.19 5.04 4.11
CA LEU A 166 -3.97 4.56 2.96
C LEU A 166 -4.99 5.59 2.47
N SER A 167 -5.48 6.47 3.36
CA SER A 167 -6.36 7.58 2.99
C SER A 167 -5.75 8.55 1.96
N ARG A 168 -4.43 8.52 1.76
CA ARG A 168 -3.71 9.32 0.75
C ARG A 168 -3.95 8.84 -0.69
N VAL A 169 -4.29 7.57 -0.91
CA VAL A 169 -4.47 7.01 -2.27
C VAL A 169 -5.56 7.75 -3.06
N PRO A 170 -6.77 7.99 -2.51
CA PRO A 170 -7.79 8.82 -3.16
C PRO A 170 -7.34 10.24 -3.50
N PHE A 171 -6.46 10.87 -2.70
CA PHE A 171 -5.98 12.22 -2.99
C PHE A 171 -5.11 12.28 -4.25
N TYR A 172 -4.40 11.20 -4.60
CA TYR A 172 -3.71 11.12 -5.88
C TYR A 172 -4.72 11.03 -7.04
N GLY A 173 -5.85 10.34 -6.88
CA GLY A 173 -6.94 10.36 -7.85
C GLY A 173 -7.54 11.75 -8.04
N TYR A 174 -7.75 12.46 -6.92
CA TYR A 174 -8.22 13.84 -6.91
C TYR A 174 -7.27 14.80 -7.63
N LEU A 175 -5.95 14.63 -7.49
CA LEU A 175 -4.97 15.40 -8.27
C LEU A 175 -5.23 15.27 -9.77
N GLY A 176 -5.47 14.05 -10.26
CA GLY A 176 -5.80 13.82 -11.67
C GLY A 176 -7.13 14.46 -12.09
N THR A 177 -8.13 14.46 -11.20
CA THR A 177 -9.41 15.16 -11.42
C THR A 177 -9.24 16.67 -11.50
N VAL A 178 -8.47 17.27 -10.59
CA VAL A 178 -8.16 18.71 -10.63
C VAL A 178 -7.44 19.06 -11.93
N CYS A 179 -6.42 18.29 -12.33
CA CYS A 179 -5.73 18.49 -13.60
C CYS A 179 -6.69 18.37 -14.80
N GLY A 180 -7.57 17.38 -14.82
CA GLY A 180 -8.55 17.22 -15.89
C GLY A 180 -9.54 18.38 -16.00
N ILE A 181 -10.02 18.90 -14.87
CA ILE A 181 -10.89 20.09 -14.83
C ILE A 181 -10.13 21.33 -15.32
N LEU A 182 -8.88 21.51 -14.92
CA LEU A 182 -8.05 22.63 -15.37
C LEU A 182 -7.84 22.60 -16.89
N LEU A 183 -7.61 21.41 -17.48
CA LEU A 183 -7.53 21.24 -18.93
C LEU A 183 -8.84 21.61 -19.63
N MET A 184 -9.98 21.20 -19.07
CA MET A 184 -11.29 21.60 -19.60
C MET A 184 -11.51 23.11 -19.52
N ALA A 185 -11.09 23.75 -18.42
CA ALA A 185 -11.22 25.18 -18.22
C ALA A 185 -10.34 25.98 -19.21
N GLU A 186 -9.11 25.53 -19.45
CA GLU A 186 -8.21 26.13 -20.45
C GLU A 186 -8.84 26.09 -21.85
N GLU A 187 -9.46 24.97 -22.21
CA GLU A 187 -10.09 24.81 -23.52
C GLU A 187 -11.39 25.64 -23.64
N LEU A 188 -12.16 25.77 -22.56
CA LEU A 188 -13.31 26.69 -22.49
C LEU A 188 -12.92 28.15 -22.69
N THR A 189 -11.78 28.59 -22.14
CA THR A 189 -11.31 29.97 -22.34
C THR A 189 -10.89 30.26 -23.79
N ARG A 190 -10.58 29.22 -24.57
CA ARG A 190 -10.23 29.35 -26.00
C ARG A 190 -11.45 29.38 -26.93
N LEU A 191 -12.66 29.12 -26.42
CA LEU A 191 -13.90 29.17 -27.21
C LEU A 191 -14.20 30.56 -27.78
N ASP A 192 -13.84 31.64 -27.06
CA ASP A 192 -14.03 33.01 -27.55
C ASP A 192 -13.12 33.34 -28.76
N GLU A 193 -12.04 32.57 -28.96
CA GLU A 193 -11.05 32.76 -30.03
C GLU A 193 -11.20 31.76 -31.19
N ALA A 194 -11.95 30.67 -31.02
CA ALA A 194 -11.96 29.53 -31.94
C ALA A 194 -13.23 29.47 -32.83
N THR A 195 -13.04 29.52 -34.16
CA THR A 195 -14.10 29.23 -35.15
C THR A 195 -14.49 27.74 -35.26
N GLU A 196 -13.79 26.82 -34.56
CA GLU A 196 -14.01 25.36 -34.61
C GLU A 196 -14.51 24.79 -33.27
N THR A 197 -15.78 24.99 -32.96
CA THR A 197 -16.44 24.49 -31.73
C THR A 197 -16.31 22.98 -31.52
N PHE A 198 -16.22 22.17 -32.59
CA PHE A 198 -16.12 20.71 -32.50
C PHE A 198 -14.73 20.23 -32.02
N LYS A 199 -13.66 20.97 -32.33
CA LYS A 199 -12.30 20.64 -31.89
C LYS A 199 -12.15 20.89 -30.39
N VAL A 200 -12.65 22.02 -29.91
CA VAL A 200 -12.71 22.37 -28.48
C VAL A 200 -13.49 21.32 -27.69
N LEU A 201 -14.68 20.92 -28.15
CA LEU A 201 -15.49 19.88 -27.47
C LEU A 201 -14.74 18.54 -27.33
N ARG A 202 -13.99 18.13 -28.35
CA ARG A 202 -13.17 16.92 -28.30
C ARG A 202 -12.01 17.04 -27.32
N ASP A 203 -11.35 18.19 -27.29
CA ASP A 203 -10.17 18.40 -26.46
C ASP A 203 -10.59 18.57 -24.97
N MET A 204 -11.75 19.17 -24.72
CA MET A 204 -12.43 19.15 -23.41
C MET A 204 -12.78 17.72 -22.94
N ALA A 205 -13.23 16.85 -23.85
CA ALA A 205 -13.52 15.46 -23.50
C ALA A 205 -12.27 14.71 -23.01
N GLY A 206 -11.08 15.08 -23.50
CA GLY A 206 -9.80 14.56 -23.01
C GLY A 206 -9.55 14.87 -21.53
N GLY A 207 -9.77 16.12 -21.12
CA GLY A 207 -9.66 16.54 -19.71
C GLY A 207 -10.67 15.83 -18.81
N LEU A 208 -11.91 15.67 -19.29
CA LEU A 208 -12.97 14.95 -18.57
C LEU A 208 -12.63 13.46 -18.38
N VAL A 209 -12.15 12.80 -19.43
CA VAL A 209 -11.74 11.39 -19.38
C VAL A 209 -10.59 11.19 -18.40
N LEU A 210 -9.56 12.05 -18.44
CA LEU A 210 -8.45 12.01 -17.49
C LEU A 210 -8.96 12.11 -16.05
N ALA A 211 -9.85 13.07 -15.79
CA ALA A 211 -10.40 13.30 -14.45
C ALA A 211 -11.18 12.10 -13.89
N PHE A 212 -12.03 11.48 -14.71
CA PHE A 212 -12.81 10.31 -14.28
C PHE A 212 -11.94 9.07 -14.12
N GLN A 213 -11.02 8.81 -15.05
CA GLN A 213 -10.19 7.61 -15.02
C GLN A 213 -9.21 7.62 -13.85
N THR A 214 -8.55 8.74 -13.54
CA THR A 214 -7.61 8.80 -12.40
C THR A 214 -8.32 8.55 -11.08
N THR A 215 -9.51 9.13 -10.90
CA THR A 215 -10.33 8.91 -9.70
C THR A 215 -10.84 7.48 -9.62
N LEU A 216 -11.32 6.92 -10.73
CA LEU A 216 -11.76 5.52 -10.77
C LEU A 216 -10.63 4.57 -10.39
N VAL A 217 -9.43 4.75 -10.97
CA VAL A 217 -8.26 3.90 -10.66
C VAL A 217 -7.85 4.04 -9.20
N ALA A 218 -7.85 5.26 -8.65
CA ALA A 218 -7.55 5.48 -7.23
C ALA A 218 -8.56 4.79 -6.31
N LEU A 219 -9.85 4.85 -6.63
CA LEU A 219 -10.90 4.19 -5.85
C LEU A 219 -10.82 2.66 -5.95
N LEU A 220 -10.56 2.12 -7.15
CA LEU A 220 -10.38 0.69 -7.36
C LEU A 220 -9.17 0.14 -6.61
N ALA A 221 -8.11 0.92 -6.45
CA ALA A 221 -6.97 0.54 -5.64
C ALA A 221 -7.25 0.69 -4.13
N TYR A 222 -7.93 1.77 -3.73
CA TYR A 222 -8.19 2.11 -2.34
C TYR A 222 -9.20 1.19 -1.65
N LEU A 223 -10.36 0.95 -2.27
CA LEU A 223 -11.49 0.26 -1.60
C LEU A 223 -11.14 -1.17 -1.16
N PRO A 224 -10.51 -2.02 -2.00
CA PRO A 224 -10.13 -3.38 -1.58
C PRO A 224 -9.08 -3.35 -0.47
N LEU A 225 -8.08 -2.46 -0.57
CA LEU A 225 -7.05 -2.31 0.45
C LEU A 225 -7.66 -1.87 1.78
N ARG A 226 -8.57 -0.89 1.77
CA ARG A 226 -9.23 -0.41 2.99
C ARG A 226 -9.97 -1.55 3.68
N LYS A 227 -10.75 -2.33 2.91
CA LYS A 227 -11.46 -3.48 3.44
C LYS A 227 -10.50 -4.54 4.00
N GLY A 228 -9.36 -4.74 3.34
CA GLY A 228 -8.29 -5.63 3.82
C GLY A 228 -7.71 -5.20 5.16
N TYR A 229 -7.37 -3.91 5.33
CA TYR A 229 -6.89 -3.39 6.61
C TYR A 229 -7.94 -3.54 7.73
N ASP A 230 -9.22 -3.26 7.45
CA ASP A 230 -10.29 -3.46 8.42
C ASP A 230 -10.40 -4.94 8.85
N MET A 231 -10.19 -5.89 7.93
CA MET A 231 -10.15 -7.31 8.27
C MET A 231 -8.95 -7.69 9.13
N LEU A 232 -7.77 -7.10 8.90
CA LEU A 232 -6.58 -7.32 9.73
C LEU A 232 -6.77 -6.78 11.15
N LEU A 233 -7.38 -5.61 11.29
CA LEU A 233 -7.70 -5.04 12.61
C LEU A 233 -8.69 -5.92 13.38
N ASN A 234 -9.72 -6.44 12.72
CA ASN A 234 -10.65 -7.37 13.37
C ASN A 234 -9.93 -8.65 13.83
N ARG A 235 -9.03 -9.21 13.01
CA ARG A 235 -8.21 -10.37 13.40
C ARG A 235 -7.31 -10.08 14.59
N MET A 236 -6.74 -8.88 14.66
CA MET A 236 -5.95 -8.44 15.80
C MET A 236 -6.79 -8.35 17.08
N SER A 237 -8.00 -7.79 17.01
CA SER A 237 -8.93 -7.78 18.15
C SER A 237 -9.37 -9.18 18.58
N ASP A 238 -9.54 -10.11 17.64
CA ASP A 238 -9.82 -11.52 17.98
C ASP A 238 -8.62 -12.18 18.66
N LEU A 239 -7.39 -11.82 18.28
CA LEU A 239 -6.17 -12.31 18.89
C LEU A 239 -5.98 -11.77 20.31
N GLU A 240 -6.21 -10.47 20.51
CA GLU A 240 -6.22 -9.81 21.82
C GLU A 240 -7.16 -10.55 22.79
N ARG A 241 -8.40 -10.80 22.36
CA ARG A 241 -9.38 -11.55 23.17
C ARG A 241 -8.86 -12.93 23.57
N LYS A 242 -8.27 -13.67 22.64
CA LYS A 242 -7.68 -14.98 22.94
C LYS A 242 -6.54 -14.88 23.96
N TRP A 243 -5.68 -13.87 23.85
CA TRP A 243 -4.56 -13.69 24.79
C TRP A 243 -5.01 -13.24 26.19
N LEU A 244 -6.12 -12.50 26.28
CA LEU A 244 -6.78 -12.18 27.54
C LEU A 244 -7.46 -13.41 28.14
N ASP A 245 -8.13 -14.22 27.33
CA ASP A 245 -8.78 -15.46 27.76
C ASP A 245 -7.77 -16.50 28.28
N MET A 246 -6.54 -16.53 27.73
CA MET A 246 -5.46 -17.41 28.21
C MET A 246 -5.10 -17.17 29.69
N ARG A 247 -5.26 -15.94 30.18
CA ARG A 247 -5.12 -15.63 31.61
C ARG A 247 -6.26 -16.24 32.43
N GLU A 248 -7.49 -16.21 31.91
CA GLU A 248 -8.70 -16.59 32.64
C GLU A 248 -9.02 -18.10 32.59
N GLY A 249 -8.62 -18.77 31.51
CA GLY A 249 -9.01 -20.16 31.18
C GLY A 249 -8.60 -21.24 32.19
N GLU A 250 -7.63 -20.98 33.06
CA GLU A 250 -7.17 -21.96 34.06
C GLU A 250 -7.82 -21.81 35.44
N LYS A 251 -8.61 -20.75 35.67
CA LYS A 251 -9.43 -20.65 36.91
C LYS A 251 -10.64 -21.59 36.90
N ARG A 252 -10.90 -22.28 35.79
CA ARG A 252 -12.04 -23.21 35.62
C ARG A 252 -11.61 -24.68 35.44
N GLY A 253 -10.32 -24.99 35.56
CA GLY A 253 -9.77 -26.35 35.51
C GLY A 253 -9.53 -26.93 36.89
#